data_AF-A0A819VVM6-F1
#
_entry.id   AF-A0A819VVM6-F1
#
_cell.length_a   1.000
_cell.length_b   1.000
_cell.length_c   1.000
_cell.angle_alpha   90.00
_cell.angle_beta   90.00
_cell.angle_gamma   90.00
#
_symmetry.space_group_name_H-M   'P 1'
#
loop_
_entity.id
_entity.type
_entity.pdbx_description
1 polymer ?
#
loop_
_entity_poly.entity_id
_entity_poly.type
_entity_poly.pdbx_seq_one_letter_code
_entity_poly.pdbx_strand_id
1 'polypeptide(L)'
;MNQLCQCGSLFVDRQGFIYYSDPSNYRVVKITPFTMMMTVVAGANGNGTAGSNLDQLNNPGGIYVDTNNTLYVADTSNNRVMMYLSGSSQGTILFTVRSVYAPYRLTLDKLGNIYVLASSTIYRFIRRAGVFKTIVSNGAFSVGMGGYSNIQLDTA
;
A
#
# COMPACT_ATOMS: atom_id res chain seq x y z
N MET A 1 11.58 -20.14 -8.54
CA MET A 1 11.32 -19.30 -9.73
C MET A 1 10.78 -17.96 -9.24
N ASN A 2 11.54 -16.87 -9.40
CA ASN A 2 11.08 -15.53 -9.03
C ASN A 2 10.25 -14.95 -10.18
N GLN A 3 8.93 -15.06 -10.08
CA GLN A 3 8.00 -14.43 -11.04
C GLN A 3 7.55 -13.08 -10.46
N LEU A 4 7.94 -11.99 -11.12
CA LEU A 4 7.40 -10.66 -10.87
C LEU A 4 6.03 -10.57 -11.56
N CYS A 5 4.95 -10.50 -10.77
CA CYS A 5 3.60 -10.31 -11.30
C CYS A 5 3.41 -8.88 -11.81
N GLN A 6 2.65 -8.69 -12.90
CA GLN A 6 2.43 -7.40 -13.58
C GLN A 6 1.64 -6.34 -12.78
N CYS A 7 1.22 -6.64 -11.55
CA CYS A 7 0.46 -5.72 -10.69
C CYS A 7 1.24 -5.23 -9.44
N GLY A 8 2.53 -5.58 -9.31
CA GLY A 8 3.37 -5.17 -8.18
C GLY A 8 3.88 -3.72 -8.28
N SER A 9 4.37 -3.18 -7.16
CA SER A 9 4.94 -1.84 -7.03
C SER A 9 6.42 -1.94 -6.63
N LEU A 10 7.23 -0.99 -7.10
CA LEU A 10 8.64 -0.83 -6.75
C LEU A 10 8.83 0.48 -5.98
N PHE A 11 9.70 0.46 -4.97
CA PHE A 11 10.16 1.66 -4.26
C PHE A 11 11.67 1.57 -4.03
N VAL A 12 12.38 2.69 -4.17
CA VAL A 12 13.81 2.79 -3.86
C VAL A 12 13.99 3.82 -2.75
N ASP A 13 14.59 3.42 -1.64
CA ASP A 13 14.86 4.35 -0.54
C ASP A 13 16.12 5.20 -0.80
N ARG A 14 16.40 6.15 0.11
CA ARG A 14 17.53 7.08 -0.05
C ARG A 14 18.90 6.40 0.07
N GLN A 15 18.95 5.21 0.65
CA GLN A 15 20.16 4.41 0.79
C GLN A 15 20.33 3.43 -0.39
N GLY A 16 19.39 3.40 -1.33
CA GLY A 16 19.43 2.56 -2.52
C GLY A 16 18.90 1.15 -2.30
N PHE A 17 18.27 0.85 -1.16
CA PHE A 17 17.54 -0.42 -1.04
C PHE A 17 16.30 -0.38 -1.92
N ILE A 18 16.06 -1.50 -2.58
CA ILE A 18 14.93 -1.68 -3.48
C ILE A 18 13.89 -2.51 -2.74
N TYR A 19 12.65 -2.07 -2.75
CA TYR A 19 11.52 -2.79 -2.19
C TYR A 19 10.57 -3.06 -3.34
N TYR A 20 10.05 -4.28 -3.43
CA TYR A 20 8.97 -4.57 -4.36
C TYR A 20 7.89 -5.41 -3.69
N SER A 21 6.63 -5.12 -4.02
CA SER A 21 5.55 -6.03 -3.70
C SER A 21 5.54 -7.19 -4.69
N ASP A 22 5.33 -8.39 -4.16
CA ASP A 22 5.29 -9.66 -4.88
C ASP A 22 3.89 -10.25 -4.70
N PRO A 23 2.87 -9.76 -5.43
CA PRO A 23 1.48 -10.06 -5.13
C PRO A 23 1.14 -11.54 -5.26
N SER A 24 1.77 -12.24 -6.21
CA SER A 24 1.61 -13.68 -6.43
C SER A 24 2.16 -14.53 -5.29
N ASN A 25 3.07 -13.97 -4.47
CA ASN A 25 3.62 -14.63 -3.29
C ASN A 25 3.18 -13.95 -1.98
N TYR A 26 2.19 -13.05 -2.04
CA TYR A 26 1.56 -12.41 -0.88
C TYR A 26 2.56 -11.77 0.09
N ARG A 27 3.61 -11.14 -0.46
CA ARG A 27 4.73 -10.61 0.33
C ARG A 27 5.29 -9.32 -0.24
N VAL A 28 6.11 -8.66 0.57
CA VAL A 28 6.99 -7.56 0.13
C VAL A 28 8.43 -7.98 0.38
N VAL A 29 9.28 -7.75 -0.62
CA VAL A 29 10.69 -8.13 -0.60
C VAL A 29 11.55 -6.88 -0.66
N LYS A 30 12.58 -6.85 0.18
CA LYS A 30 13.67 -5.87 0.17
C LYS A 30 14.90 -6.49 -0.48
N ILE A 31 15.56 -5.74 -1.35
CA ILE A 31 16.82 -6.08 -1.98
C ILE A 31 17.89 -5.14 -1.41
N THR A 32 18.93 -5.73 -0.84
CA THR A 32 20.11 -5.01 -0.37
C THR A 32 21.00 -4.63 -1.55
N PRO A 33 21.36 -3.35 -1.72
CA PRO A 33 22.25 -2.94 -2.79
C PRO A 33 23.62 -3.62 -2.62
N PHE A 34 24.36 -3.75 -3.71
CA PHE A 34 25.67 -4.42 -3.81
C PHE A 34 25.64 -5.94 -3.61
N THR A 35 25.07 -6.44 -2.52
CA THR A 35 25.01 -7.89 -2.25
C THR A 35 23.89 -8.60 -3.00
N MET A 36 22.90 -7.86 -3.49
CA MET A 36 21.69 -8.37 -4.17
C MET A 36 20.91 -9.37 -3.31
N MET A 37 21.09 -9.33 -1.99
CA MET A 37 20.38 -10.21 -1.05
C MET A 37 18.91 -9.79 -0.96
N MET A 38 18.02 -10.76 -1.12
CA MET A 38 16.57 -10.60 -0.98
C MET A 38 16.11 -11.02 0.41
N THR A 39 15.31 -10.18 1.07
CA THR A 39 14.72 -10.47 2.38
C THR A 39 13.23 -10.14 2.36
N VAL A 40 12.39 -11.04 2.88
CA VAL A 40 10.97 -10.77 3.03
C VAL A 40 10.78 -9.83 4.23
N VAL A 41 10.16 -8.68 3.98
CA VAL A 41 9.96 -7.62 4.98
C VAL A 41 8.49 -7.43 5.39
N ALA A 42 7.56 -8.08 4.70
CA ALA A 42 6.16 -8.18 5.08
C ALA A 42 5.51 -9.42 4.44
N GLY A 43 4.51 -10.01 5.11
CA GLY A 43 3.78 -11.20 4.63
C GLY A 43 4.50 -12.53 4.85
N ALA A 44 5.59 -12.55 5.61
CA ALA A 44 6.46 -13.73 5.74
C ALA A 44 5.76 -14.96 6.32
N ASN A 45 4.77 -14.79 7.20
CA ASN A 45 4.05 -15.91 7.82
C ASN A 45 2.69 -16.21 7.15
N GLY A 46 2.48 -15.73 5.93
CA GLY A 46 1.60 -16.39 4.97
C GLY A 46 2.27 -17.60 4.33
N ASN A 47 3.60 -17.75 4.45
CA ASN A 47 4.40 -18.77 3.76
C ASN A 47 4.08 -18.86 2.26
N GLY A 48 3.92 -17.70 1.61
CA GLY A 48 3.53 -17.64 0.19
C GLY A 48 2.05 -17.91 -0.06
N THR A 49 1.19 -17.85 0.97
CA THR A 49 -0.27 -17.93 0.85
C THR A 49 -0.94 -16.66 1.35
N ALA A 50 -2.13 -16.39 0.81
CA ALA A 50 -2.95 -15.26 1.23
C ALA A 50 -3.43 -15.43 2.67
N GLY A 51 -3.50 -14.34 3.41
CA GLY A 51 -4.12 -14.32 4.72
C GLY A 51 -4.41 -12.91 5.21
N SER A 52 -5.09 -12.80 6.35
CA SER A 52 -5.55 -11.53 6.92
C SER A 52 -4.99 -11.25 8.31
N ASN A 53 -4.15 -12.13 8.85
CA ASN A 53 -3.41 -11.86 10.08
C ASN A 53 -2.43 -10.70 9.90
N LEU A 54 -1.86 -10.21 11.01
CA LEU A 54 -0.96 -9.06 11.01
C LEU A 54 0.38 -9.34 10.31
N ASP A 55 0.79 -10.60 10.22
CA ASP A 55 1.97 -11.10 9.53
C ASP A 55 1.68 -11.67 8.13
N GLN A 56 0.44 -11.56 7.66
CA GLN A 56 -0.02 -12.05 6.36
C GLN A 56 -0.53 -10.91 5.49
N LEU A 57 -0.47 -11.11 4.17
CA LEU A 57 -0.99 -10.17 3.18
C LEU A 57 -1.85 -10.92 2.16
N ASN A 58 -2.63 -10.18 1.39
CA ASN A 58 -3.45 -10.69 0.30
C ASN A 58 -3.44 -9.69 -0.87
N ASN A 59 -2.73 -10.06 -1.94
CA ASN A 59 -2.51 -9.23 -3.14
C ASN A 59 -1.95 -7.83 -2.79
N PRO A 60 -0.78 -7.75 -2.11
CA PRO A 60 -0.18 -6.46 -1.76
C PRO A 60 0.12 -5.64 -3.01
N GLY A 61 -0.43 -4.43 -3.08
CA GLY A 61 -0.24 -3.49 -4.19
C GLY A 61 0.90 -2.52 -3.92
N GLY A 62 0.55 -1.24 -3.81
CA GLY A 62 1.47 -0.13 -3.60
C GLY A 62 2.19 -0.18 -2.26
N ILE A 63 3.46 0.23 -2.30
CA ILE A 63 4.34 0.28 -1.14
C ILE A 63 5.01 1.65 -1.02
N TYR A 64 5.39 2.02 0.20
CA TYR A 64 6.23 3.18 0.48
C TYR A 64 7.07 2.91 1.72
N VAL A 65 8.32 3.39 1.73
CA VAL A 65 9.19 3.31 2.91
C VAL A 65 9.55 4.73 3.35
N ASP A 66 9.25 5.07 4.60
CA ASP A 66 9.59 6.40 5.14
C ASP A 66 11.07 6.51 5.55
N THR A 67 11.47 7.71 5.98
CA THR A 67 12.86 7.97 6.41
C THR A 67 13.25 7.25 7.70
N ASN A 68 12.31 6.66 8.43
CA ASN A 68 12.55 5.83 9.61
C ASN A 68 12.58 4.34 9.27
N ASN A 69 12.62 3.98 7.97
CA ASN A 69 12.51 2.62 7.47
C ASN A 69 11.20 1.91 7.84
N THR A 70 10.12 2.67 8.02
CA THR A 70 8.77 2.14 8.19
C THR A 70 8.18 1.84 6.83
N LEU A 71 7.79 0.59 6.60
CA LEU A 71 7.15 0.14 5.38
C LEU A 71 5.63 0.27 5.50
N TYR A 72 5.02 0.90 4.51
CA TYR A 72 3.57 0.98 4.34
C TYR A 72 3.17 0.13 3.14
N VAL A 73 2.16 -0.70 3.31
CA VAL A 73 1.69 -1.64 2.29
C VAL A 73 0.20 -1.49 2.09
N ALA A 74 -0.22 -1.28 0.85
CA ALA A 74 -1.60 -1.44 0.44
C ALA A 74 -1.92 -2.94 0.33
N ASP A 75 -2.66 -3.47 1.29
CA ASP A 75 -3.05 -4.89 1.31
C ASP A 75 -4.41 -5.03 0.61
N THR A 76 -4.34 -5.00 -0.72
CA THR A 76 -5.45 -4.68 -1.65
C THR A 76 -6.68 -5.55 -1.40
N SER A 77 -6.53 -6.87 -1.42
CA SER A 77 -7.67 -7.79 -1.30
C SER A 77 -8.22 -7.85 0.12
N ASN A 78 -7.44 -7.42 1.11
CA ASN A 78 -7.88 -7.29 2.50
C ASN A 78 -8.47 -5.91 2.83
N ASN A 79 -8.57 -4.99 1.86
CA ASN A 79 -9.13 -3.64 2.04
C ASN A 79 -8.54 -2.86 3.23
N ARG A 80 -7.22 -2.96 3.41
CA ARG A 80 -6.50 -2.31 4.51
C ARG A 80 -5.15 -1.74 4.06
N VAL A 81 -4.65 -0.80 4.84
CA VAL A 81 -3.24 -0.37 4.75
C VAL A 81 -2.52 -0.82 6.00
N MET A 82 -1.42 -1.53 5.78
CA MET A 82 -0.57 -2.09 6.82
C MET A 82 0.68 -1.24 6.99
N MET A 83 1.17 -1.15 8.22
CA MET A 83 2.42 -0.50 8.58
C MET A 83 3.34 -1.53 9.25
N TYR A 84 4.57 -1.65 8.78
CA TYR A 84 5.61 -2.52 9.32
C TYR A 84 6.79 -1.68 9.75
N LEU A 85 7.09 -1.70 11.06
CA LEU A 85 8.33 -1.12 11.56
C LEU A 85 9.52 -1.99 11.12
N SER A 86 10.68 -1.36 10.96
CA SER A 86 11.90 -2.06 10.57
C SER A 86 12.18 -3.24 11.52
N GLY A 87 12.36 -4.43 10.96
CA GLY A 87 12.63 -5.66 11.72
C GLY A 87 11.41 -6.33 12.37
N SER A 88 10.21 -5.74 12.26
CA SER A 88 8.99 -6.36 12.80
C SER A 88 8.52 -7.54 11.95
N SER A 89 8.15 -8.65 12.58
CA SER A 89 7.54 -9.82 11.92
C SER A 89 6.03 -9.62 11.65
N GLN A 90 5.38 -8.74 12.41
CA GLN A 90 3.97 -8.40 12.29
C GLN A 90 3.79 -6.92 11.94
N GLY A 91 2.77 -6.64 11.15
CA GLY A 91 2.34 -5.29 10.85
C GLY A 91 1.34 -4.76 11.87
N THR A 92 1.05 -3.48 11.78
CA THR A 92 -0.10 -2.84 12.43
C THR A 92 -1.05 -2.39 11.34
N ILE A 93 -2.35 -2.62 11.55
CA ILE A 93 -3.37 -2.05 10.68
C ILE A 93 -3.36 -0.54 10.91
N LEU A 94 -2.88 0.21 9.93
CA LEU A 94 -2.93 1.66 9.98
C LEU A 94 -4.38 2.14 9.82
N PHE A 95 -5.09 1.52 8.88
CA PHE A 95 -6.54 1.68 8.75
C PHE A 95 -7.19 0.59 7.90
N THR A 96 -8.48 0.41 8.14
CA THR A 96 -9.40 -0.34 7.29
C THR A 96 -10.40 0.61 6.66
N VAL A 97 -10.85 0.30 5.46
CA VAL A 97 -11.90 1.04 4.76
C VAL A 97 -13.14 0.18 4.66
N ARG A 98 -14.31 0.77 4.96
CA ARG A 98 -15.58 0.05 4.89
C ARG A 98 -15.98 -0.16 3.43
N SER A 99 -16.03 -1.44 3.04
CA SER A 99 -16.52 -2.05 1.80
C SER A 99 -16.13 -1.41 0.46
N VAL A 100 -15.31 -2.15 -0.29
CA VAL A 100 -14.95 -1.99 -1.72
C VAL A 100 -14.07 -0.78 -2.02
N TYR A 101 -12.83 -0.82 -1.53
CA TYR A 101 -11.85 0.22 -1.84
C TYR A 101 -10.63 -0.29 -2.58
N ALA A 102 -10.17 -1.53 -2.31
CA ALA A 102 -9.00 -2.11 -2.97
C ALA A 102 -7.81 -1.12 -3.02
N PRO A 103 -7.18 -0.78 -1.87
CA PRO A 103 -6.02 0.12 -1.86
C PRO A 103 -4.97 -0.32 -2.86
N TYR A 104 -4.62 0.55 -3.81
CA TYR A 104 -3.71 0.20 -4.90
C TYR A 104 -2.36 0.90 -4.81
N ARG A 105 -2.35 2.20 -4.51
CA ARG A 105 -1.11 2.98 -4.41
C ARG A 105 -1.18 3.88 -3.18
N LEU A 106 -0.05 4.08 -2.52
CA LEU A 106 0.06 5.04 -1.42
C LEU A 106 1.33 5.89 -1.54
N THR A 107 1.30 7.08 -0.97
CA THR A 107 2.45 7.98 -0.84
C THR A 107 2.33 8.83 0.41
N LEU A 108 3.43 9.42 0.88
CA LEU A 108 3.47 10.27 2.06
C LEU A 108 3.93 11.69 1.69
N ASP A 109 3.41 12.69 2.40
CA ASP A 109 3.98 14.04 2.38
C ASP A 109 5.09 14.23 3.44
N LYS A 110 5.74 15.40 3.42
CA LYS A 110 6.82 15.73 4.37
C LYS A 110 6.37 15.77 5.84
N LEU A 111 5.07 15.90 6.11
CA LEU A 111 4.50 15.89 7.45
C LEU A 111 4.10 14.48 7.91
N GLY A 112 4.22 13.48 7.02
CA GLY A 112 3.85 12.09 7.26
C GLY A 112 2.36 11.81 7.10
N ASN A 113 1.59 12.68 6.44
CA ASN A 113 0.24 12.33 6.04
C ASN A 113 0.29 11.33 4.89
N ILE A 114 -0.63 10.37 4.92
CA ILE A 114 -0.63 9.23 4.00
C ILE A 114 -1.75 9.42 2.99
N TYR A 115 -1.42 9.39 1.71
CA TYR A 115 -2.35 9.50 0.61
C TYR A 115 -2.51 8.14 -0.03
N VAL A 116 -3.75 7.69 -0.23
CA VAL A 116 -4.04 6.35 -0.76
C VAL A 116 -5.00 6.46 -1.92
N LEU A 117 -4.59 5.94 -3.08
CA LEU A 117 -5.43 5.76 -4.25
C LEU A 117 -6.22 4.47 -4.09
N ALA A 118 -7.51 4.68 -3.83
CA ALA A 118 -8.61 3.77 -3.53
C ALA A 118 -9.65 3.60 -4.64
N SER A 119 -9.63 2.59 -5.51
CA SER A 119 -10.56 2.51 -6.67
C SER A 119 -10.57 3.81 -7.50
N SER A 120 -11.60 4.64 -7.35
CA SER A 120 -11.78 5.94 -8.01
C SER A 120 -11.57 7.15 -7.10
N THR A 121 -11.05 6.94 -5.90
CA THR A 121 -10.95 7.96 -4.84
C THR A 121 -9.55 8.06 -4.27
N ILE A 122 -9.12 9.28 -3.96
CA ILE A 122 -7.91 9.56 -3.19
C ILE A 122 -8.31 9.89 -1.76
N TYR A 123 -7.80 9.12 -0.82
CA TYR A 123 -7.88 9.41 0.60
C TYR A 123 -6.64 10.08 1.12
N ARG A 124 -6.80 10.89 2.16
CA ARG A 124 -5.72 11.39 3.00
C ARG A 124 -5.97 11.01 4.45
N PHE A 125 -5.00 10.33 5.04
CA PHE A 125 -4.90 10.10 6.47
C PHE A 125 -3.99 11.15 7.10
N ILE A 126 -4.55 11.94 8.01
CA ILE A 126 -3.81 12.95 8.78
C ILE A 126 -3.24 12.26 10.02
N ARG A 127 -1.99 11.79 9.92
CA ARG A 127 -1.38 10.92 10.93
C ARG A 127 -1.40 11.50 12.35
N ARG A 128 -1.17 12.81 12.49
CA ARG A 128 -1.18 13.50 13.80
C ARG A 128 -2.56 13.63 14.43
N ALA A 129 -3.61 13.69 13.60
CA ALA A 129 -4.98 13.85 14.07
C ALA A 129 -5.73 12.50 14.15
N GLY A 130 -5.22 11.45 13.50
CA GLY A 130 -5.92 10.17 13.38
C GLY A 130 -7.16 10.23 12.48
N VAL A 131 -7.27 11.25 11.61
CA VAL A 131 -8.48 11.54 10.81
C VAL A 131 -8.28 11.14 9.34
N PHE A 132 -9.32 10.56 8.76
CA PHE A 132 -9.43 10.29 7.33
C PHE A 132 -10.25 11.37 6.63
N LYS A 133 -9.77 11.82 5.48
CA LYS A 133 -10.50 12.72 4.59
C LYS A 133 -10.50 12.15 3.18
N THR A 134 -11.64 12.21 2.52
CA THR A 134 -11.70 12.13 1.06
C THR A 134 -11.05 13.39 0.51
N ILE A 135 -10.19 13.27 -0.49
CA ILE A 135 -9.63 14.43 -1.20
C ILE A 135 -10.35 14.62 -2.52
N VAL A 136 -10.45 13.54 -3.30
CA VAL A 136 -11.15 13.51 -4.58
C VAL A 136 -11.81 12.16 -4.74
N SER A 137 -13.09 12.11 -5.13
CA SER A 137 -13.70 10.91 -5.68
C SER A 137 -14.28 11.20 -7.06
N ASN A 138 -14.07 10.28 -8.01
CA ASN A 138 -14.95 10.16 -9.15
C ASN A 138 -15.99 9.09 -8.78
N GLY A 139 -17.28 9.40 -8.87
CA GLY A 139 -18.35 8.43 -8.64
C GLY A 139 -18.17 7.12 -9.43
N ALA A 140 -18.87 6.06 -9.02
CA ALA A 140 -18.76 4.72 -9.61
C ALA A 140 -18.83 4.73 -11.15
N PHE A 141 -17.92 3.97 -11.76
CA PHE A 141 -17.75 3.84 -13.20
C PHE A 141 -19.01 3.22 -13.85
N SER A 142 -19.91 4.03 -14.43
CA SER A 142 -20.87 3.53 -15.41
C SER A 142 -20.30 3.73 -16.81
N VAL A 143 -19.99 2.64 -17.50
CA VAL A 143 -19.54 2.64 -18.91
C VAL A 143 -20.63 3.20 -19.82
N GLY A 144 -20.61 4.51 -20.01
CA GLY A 144 -21.40 5.23 -21.00
C GLY A 144 -20.52 6.33 -21.57
N MET A 145 -20.29 6.32 -22.87
CA MET A 145 -19.44 7.30 -23.55
C MET A 145 -19.97 8.72 -23.33
N GLY A 146 -19.28 9.52 -22.51
CA GLY A 146 -19.59 10.95 -22.36
C GLY A 146 -19.07 11.58 -21.08
N GLY A 147 -18.02 12.40 -21.20
CA GLY A 147 -17.76 13.56 -20.34
C GLY A 147 -17.38 13.32 -18.87
N TYR A 148 -16.10 13.56 -18.54
CA TYR A 148 -15.64 13.75 -17.16
C TYR A 148 -16.40 14.91 -16.51
N SER A 149 -17.26 14.66 -15.53
CA SER A 149 -18.05 15.72 -14.91
C SER A 149 -18.20 15.69 -13.40
N ASN A 150 -17.60 14.75 -12.66
CA ASN A 150 -17.81 14.68 -11.20
C ASN A 150 -16.53 14.43 -10.39
N ILE A 151 -15.56 15.35 -10.47
CA ILE A 151 -14.55 15.50 -9.40
C ILE A 151 -15.28 16.17 -8.23
N GLN A 152 -15.73 15.38 -7.25
CA GLN A 152 -16.20 15.94 -5.98
C GLN A 152 -14.96 16.18 -5.11
N LEU A 153 -14.50 17.44 -5.05
CA LEU A 153 -13.50 17.87 -4.09
C LEU A 153 -14.20 18.00 -2.72
N ASP A 154 -13.88 17.13 -1.77
CA ASP A 154 -14.37 17.27 -0.41
C ASP A 154 -13.53 18.35 0.29
N THR A 155 -14.03 19.59 0.26
CA THR A 155 -13.40 20.75 0.90
C THR A 155 -13.93 20.92 2.32
N ALA A 156 -13.27 20.29 3.29
CA ALA A 156 -13.21 20.73 4.69
C ALA A 156 -12.10 19.97 5.45
#